data_AF-A0A917LFJ7-F1
#
_entry.id   AF-A0A917LFJ7-F1
#
_cell.length_a   1.000
_cell.length_b   1.000
_cell.length_c   1.000
_cell.angle_alpha   90.00
_cell.angle_beta   90.00
_cell.angle_gamma   90.00
#
_symmetry.space_group_name_H-M   'P 1'
#
loop_
_entity.id
_entity.type
_entity.pdbx_description
1 polymer ?
#
loop_
_entity_poly.entity_id
_entity_poly.type
_entity_poly.pdbx_seq_one_letter_code
_entity_poly.pdbx_strand_id
1 'polypeptide(L)' 'MFKKIHIMGAIGSGKTTLAKRLHEQLNIPYFELDNIVWERLDSDDIRRNK' A
#
# COMPACT_ATOMS: atom_id res chain seq x y z
N MET A 1 12.46 -11.22 -15.36
CA MET A 1 11.05 -10.77 -15.27
C MET A 1 10.73 -10.53 -13.80
N PHE A 2 10.36 -9.31 -13.41
CA PHE A 2 9.98 -9.00 -12.03
C PHE A 2 8.49 -9.30 -11.83
N LYS A 3 8.14 -10.14 -10.86
CA LYS A 3 6.75 -10.44 -10.50
C LYS A 3 6.31 -9.55 -9.34
N LYS A 4 5.08 -9.06 -9.40
CA LYS A 4 4.46 -8.23 -8.36
C LYS A 4 3.09 -8.80 -8.01
N ILE A 5 2.67 -8.65 -6.76
CA ILE A 5 1.35 -9.04 -6.28
C ILE A 5 0.53 -7.76 -6.10
N HIS A 6 -0.65 -7.68 -6.73
CA HIS A 6 -1.56 -6.55 -6.59
C HIS A 6 -2.79 -6.98 -5.79
N ILE A 7 -3.07 -6.28 -4.68
CA ILE A 7 -4.16 -6.59 -3.76
C ILE A 7 -5.24 -5.51 -3.92
N MET A 8 -6.42 -5.90 -4.39
CA MET A 8 -7.57 -5.01 -4.64
C MET A 8 -8.84 -5.55 -3.96
N GLY A 9 -9.81 -4.67 -3.70
CA GLY A 9 -11.04 -5.01 -2.98
C GLY A 9 -11.68 -3.81 -2.26
N ALA A 10 -12.88 -4.01 -1.72
CA ALA A 10 -13.66 -2.96 -1.04
C ALA A 10 -12.94 -2.35 0.17
N ILE A 11 -13.38 -1.15 0.59
CA ILE A 11 -12.86 -0.51 1.80
C ILE A 11 -13.14 -1.41 3.03
N GLY A 12 -12.20 -1.49 3.97
CA GLY A 12 -12.35 -2.36 5.15
C GLY A 12 -12.18 -3.87 4.91
N SER A 13 -11.95 -4.33 3.68
CA SER A 13 -11.82 -5.78 3.36
C SER A 13 -10.50 -6.44 3.84
N GLY A 14 -9.68 -5.75 4.64
CA GLY A 14 -8.42 -6.30 5.16
C GLY A 14 -7.24 -6.34 4.18
N LYS A 15 -7.25 -5.56 3.08
CA LYS A 15 -6.16 -5.53 2.08
C LYS A 15 -4.78 -5.25 2.70
N THR A 16 -4.69 -4.20 3.52
CA THR A 16 -3.45 -3.82 4.22
C THR A 16 -2.99 -4.93 5.17
N THR A 17 -3.93 -5.60 5.86
CA THR A 17 -3.63 -6.75 6.72
C THR A 17 -3.04 -7.92 5.94
N LEU A 18 -3.63 -8.24 4.77
CA LEU A 18 -3.12 -9.29 3.90
C LEU A 18 -1.73 -8.94 3.33
N ALA A 19 -1.54 -7.68 2.90
CA ALA A 19 -0.26 -7.20 2.39
C ALA A 19 0.87 -7.34 3.43
N LYS A 20 0.60 -6.95 4.69
CA LYS A 20 1.55 -7.06 5.81
C LYS A 20 1.91 -8.51 6.13
N ARG A 21 0.92 -9.40 6.17
CA ARG A 21 1.17 -10.85 6.38
C ARG A 21 2.03 -11.45 5.27
N LEU A 22 1.75 -11.12 4.00
CA LEU A 22 2.56 -11.58 2.89
C LEU A 22 3.98 -11.03 2.92
N HIS A 23 4.16 -9.76 3.32
CA HIS A 23 5.48 -9.17 3.56
C HIS A 23 6.26 -9.98 4.59
N GLU A 24 5.67 -10.28 5.75
CA GLU A 24 6.30 -11.05 6.82
C GLU A 24 6.64 -12.49 6.40
N GLN A 25 5.71 -13.16 5.69
CA GLN A 25 5.87 -14.56 5.29
C GLN A 25 6.88 -14.75 4.15
N LEU A 26 6.93 -13.82 3.20
CA LEU A 26 7.75 -13.94 2.00
C LEU A 26 9.02 -13.08 2.05
N ASN A 27 9.14 -12.21 3.08
CA ASN A 27 10.20 -11.22 3.21
C ASN A 27 10.34 -10.33 1.95
N ILE A 28 9.22 -9.89 1.38
CA ILE A 28 9.17 -9.03 0.18
C ILE A 28 8.65 -7.64 0.53
N PRO A 29 9.13 -6.56 -0.09
CA PRO A 29 8.62 -5.22 0.19
C PRO A 29 7.13 -5.12 -0.20
N TYR A 30 6.35 -4.41 0.61
CA TYR A 30 4.97 -4.05 0.30
C TYR A 30 4.81 -2.53 0.26
N PHE A 31 3.87 -2.07 -0.56
CA PHE A 31 3.57 -0.65 -0.73
C PHE A 31 2.06 -0.45 -0.73
N GLU A 32 1.59 0.53 0.04
CA GLU A 32 0.20 0.97 -0.01
C GLU A 32 0.10 2.09 -1.04
N LEU A 33 -0.66 1.86 -2.12
CA LEU A 33 -0.78 2.83 -3.21
C LEU A 33 -1.32 4.18 -2.74
N ASP A 34 -2.20 4.17 -1.73
CA ASP A 34 -2.74 5.38 -1.13
C ASP A 34 -1.63 6.28 -0.56
N ASN A 35 -0.61 5.70 0.09
CA ASN A 35 0.54 6.43 0.64
C ASN A 35 1.53 6.90 -0.44
N ILE A 36 1.41 6.37 -1.66
CA ILE A 36 2.23 6.82 -2.80
C ILE A 36 1.57 8.04 -3.46
N VAL A 37 0.24 8.05 -3.55
CA VAL A 37 -0.51 9.14 -4.18
C VAL A 37 -0.69 10.31 -3.22
N TRP A 38 -0.92 10.03 -1.93
CA TRP A 38 -1.21 11.03 -0.91
C TRP A 38 -0.10 11.05 0.14
N GLU A 39 0.54 12.20 0.28
CA GLU A 39 1.44 12.47 1.38
C GLU A 39 0.64 13.06 2.52
N ARG A 40 0.51 12.28 3.61
CA ARG A 40 -0.20 12.72 4.80
C ARG A 40 0.73 13.58 5.65
N LEU A 41 0.47 14.88 5.71
CA LEU A 41 1.15 15.80 6.62
C LEU A 41 0.22 16.10 7.80
N ASP A 42 0.80 16.51 8.94
CA ASP A 42 0.05 16.80 10.17
C ASP A 42 -1.06 17.86 10.00
N SER A 43 -1.00 18.67 8.93
CA SER A 43 -1.95 19.75 8.67
C SER A 43 -2.82 19.55 7.43
N ASP A 44 -2.40 18.74 6.45
CA ASP A 44 -3.12 18.54 5.19
C ASP A 44 -2.62 17.30 4.43
N ASP A 45 -3.49 16.70 3.61
CA ASP A 45 -3.11 15.65 2.67
C ASP A 45 -2.72 16.29 1.33
N ILE A 46 -1.43 16.24 0.98
CA ILE A 46 -0.92 16.75 -0.30
C ILE A 46 -0.85 15.60 -1.30
N ARG A 47 -1.56 15.72 -2.42
CA ARG A 47 -1.38 14.79 -3.54
C ARG A 47 0.02 14.99 -4.12
N ARG A 48 0.82 13.92 -4.19
CA ARG A 48 2.13 13.98 -4.84
C ARG A 48 1.96 14.33 -6.31
N ASN A 49 2.42 15.51 -6.71
CA ASN A 49 2.59 15.88 -8.11
C ASN A 49 3.93 15.29 -8.60
N LYS A 50 3.84 14.63 -9.76
CA LYS A 50 4.86 13.78 -10.36
C LYS A 50 6.17 14.51 -10.65
#